data_AF-A0A7X7QTJ1-F1
#
_entry.id   AF-A0A7X7QTJ1-F1
#
_cell.length_a   1.000
_cell.length_b   1.000
_cell.length_c   1.000
_cell.angle_alpha   90.00
_cell.angle_beta   90.00
_cell.angle_gamma   90.00
#
_symmetry.space_group_name_H-M   'P 1'
#
loop_
_entity.id
_entity.type
_entity.pdbx_description
1 polymer ?
#
loop_
_entity_poly.entity_id
_entity_poly.type
_entity_poly.pdbx_seq_one_letter_code
_entity_poly.pdbx_strand_id
1 'polypeptide(L)'
;MDFSALIPGLLLGLTALVIIIYCLGLLLRNLPIFRFRGTWEERALLKHKKFLAKARAFMEQGQYQQCYPLLQQAFYLRQIKSSESMVQRVLEHHLAILSAVLTLSERYPVPLSNLPMIEELVQIRAALCKSYLDAALTVKKLAIKNAESGRKSASPKWAIHAFSQKTEELIEKINTNQKSLESELIKLFSGIKHSANLSEVTYH
;
A
#
# COMPACT_ATOMS: atom_id res chain seq x y z
N MET A 1 -55.13 -12.65 -36.43
CA MET A 1 -54.11 -12.35 -35.40
C MET A 1 -54.22 -10.89 -35.07
N ASP A 2 -54.62 -10.59 -33.84
CA ASP A 2 -55.01 -9.24 -33.45
C ASP A 2 -53.79 -8.37 -33.21
N PHE A 3 -53.44 -7.56 -34.22
CA PHE A 3 -52.34 -6.59 -34.16
C PHE A 3 -52.47 -5.61 -32.98
N SER A 4 -53.68 -5.44 -32.43
CA SER A 4 -53.95 -4.62 -31.25
C SER A 4 -53.31 -5.14 -29.96
N ALA A 5 -53.09 -6.46 -29.83
CA ALA A 5 -52.44 -7.06 -28.67
C ALA A 5 -50.90 -7.11 -28.79
N LEU A 6 -50.37 -7.03 -30.02
CA LEU A 6 -48.93 -7.06 -30.31
C LEU A 6 -48.21 -5.78 -29.87
N ILE A 7 -48.82 -4.62 -30.11
CA ILE A 7 -48.26 -3.30 -29.78
C ILE A 7 -48.02 -3.12 -28.26
N PRO A 8 -48.99 -3.38 -27.36
CA PRO A 8 -48.77 -3.26 -25.93
C PRO A 8 -47.78 -4.31 -25.40
N GLY A 9 -47.76 -5.52 -25.98
CA GLY A 9 -46.77 -6.56 -25.65
C GLY A 9 -45.33 -6.12 -25.96
N LEU A 10 -45.10 -5.49 -27.10
CA LEU A 10 -43.79 -4.95 -27.49
C LEU A 10 -43.33 -3.79 -26.57
N LEU A 11 -44.25 -2.89 -26.21
CA LEU A 11 -43.96 -1.79 -25.28
C LEU A 11 -43.62 -2.30 -23.88
N LEU A 12 -44.35 -3.30 -23.37
CA LEU A 12 -44.06 -3.95 -22.09
C LEU A 12 -42.72 -4.70 -22.14
N GLY A 13 -42.42 -5.39 -23.25
CA GLY A 13 -41.12 -6.04 -23.44
C GLY A 13 -39.95 -5.07 -23.44
N LEU A 14 -40.06 -3.94 -24.14
CA LEU A 14 -39.02 -2.90 -24.19
C LEU A 14 -38.80 -2.23 -22.83
N THR A 15 -39.88 -1.90 -22.12
CA THR A 15 -39.77 -1.30 -20.78
C THR A 15 -39.14 -2.27 -19.78
N ALA A 16 -39.52 -3.55 -19.79
CA ALA A 16 -38.87 -4.58 -18.98
C ALA A 16 -37.38 -4.72 -19.31
N LEU A 17 -37.00 -4.70 -20.60
CA LEU A 17 -35.60 -4.74 -21.02
C LEU A 17 -34.79 -3.55 -20.46
N VAL A 18 -35.34 -2.34 -20.53
CA VAL A 18 -34.68 -1.13 -19.98
C VAL A 18 -34.47 -1.24 -18.48
N ILE A 19 -35.48 -1.74 -17.74
CA ILE A 19 -35.37 -1.97 -16.29
C ILE A 19 -34.29 -3.00 -15.99
N ILE A 20 -34.24 -4.11 -16.72
CA ILE A 20 -33.22 -5.15 -16.54
C ILE A 20 -31.81 -4.59 -16.79
N ILE A 21 -31.61 -3.81 -17.87
CA ILE A 21 -30.32 -3.18 -18.17
C ILE A 21 -29.92 -2.20 -17.07
N TYR A 22 -30.87 -1.40 -16.56
CA TYR A 22 -30.62 -0.47 -15.47
C TYR A 22 -30.23 -1.18 -14.16
N CYS A 23 -30.95 -2.24 -13.78
CA CYS A 23 -30.64 -3.07 -12.62
C CYS A 23 -29.28 -3.78 -12.77
N LEU A 24 -28.98 -4.30 -13.96
CA LEU A 24 -27.68 -4.90 -14.26
C LEU A 24 -26.55 -3.86 -14.14
N GLY A 25 -26.77 -2.63 -14.61
CA GLY A 25 -25.85 -1.52 -14.46
C GLY A 25 -25.59 -1.15 -12.99
N LEU A 26 -26.63 -1.13 -12.15
CA LEU A 26 -26.49 -0.89 -10.70
C LEU A 26 -25.74 -2.03 -9.99
N LEU A 27 -26.00 -3.28 -10.35
CA LEU A 27 -25.27 -4.44 -9.84
C LEU A 27 -23.79 -4.41 -10.24
N LEU A 28 -23.50 -4.15 -11.52
CA LEU A 28 -22.14 -4.04 -12.05
C LEU A 28 -21.37 -2.84 -11.45
N ARG A 29 -22.05 -1.74 -11.16
CA ARG A 29 -21.45 -0.56 -10.50
C ARG A 29 -20.96 -0.88 -9.08
N ASN A 30 -21.60 -1.81 -8.39
CA ASN A 30 -21.21 -2.22 -7.04
C ASN A 30 -20.32 -3.47 -7.00
N LEU A 31 -20.10 -4.14 -8.15
CA LEU A 31 -19.19 -5.27 -8.20
C LEU A 31 -17.74 -4.80 -7.92
N PRO A 32 -17.02 -5.45 -6.99
CA PRO A 32 -15.66 -5.07 -6.61
C PRO A 32 -14.68 -5.15 -7.78
N ILE A 33 -15.01 -5.94 -8.82
CA ILE A 33 -14.22 -6.11 -10.05
C ILE A 33 -14.03 -4.77 -10.78
N PHE A 34 -15.03 -3.88 -10.79
CA PHE A 34 -14.92 -2.54 -11.39
C PHE A 34 -14.31 -1.48 -10.45
N ARG A 35 -14.18 -1.78 -9.15
CA ARG A 35 -13.41 -0.96 -8.20
C ARG A 35 -11.90 -1.24 -8.29
N PHE A 36 -11.48 -2.32 -8.96
CA PHE A 36 -10.07 -2.62 -9.25
C PHE A 36 -9.51 -1.80 -10.43
N ARG A 37 -9.75 -0.49 -10.46
CA ARG A 37 -8.72 0.40 -11.01
C ARG A 37 -7.58 0.43 -10.01
N GLY A 38 -6.81 -0.67 -9.98
CA GLY A 38 -5.72 -0.83 -9.03
C GLY A 38 -4.80 0.36 -9.18
N THR A 39 -4.64 1.10 -8.08
CA THR A 39 -3.81 2.29 -8.08
C THR A 39 -2.40 1.90 -8.50
N TRP A 40 -1.63 2.83 -9.05
CA TRP A 40 -0.23 2.58 -9.37
C TRP A 40 0.55 2.02 -8.15
N GLU A 41 0.12 2.38 -6.94
CA GLU A 41 0.64 1.87 -5.67
C GLU A 41 0.31 0.39 -5.47
N GLU A 42 -0.92 -0.06 -5.73
CA GLU A 42 -1.26 -1.49 -5.64
C GLU A 42 -0.45 -2.33 -6.64
N ARG A 43 -0.31 -1.87 -7.88
CA ARG A 43 0.52 -2.56 -8.89
C ARG A 43 1.99 -2.62 -8.46
N ALA A 44 2.50 -1.54 -7.90
CA ALA A 44 3.86 -1.50 -7.38
C ALA A 44 4.00 -2.46 -6.19
N LEU A 45 3.10 -2.45 -5.21
CA LEU A 45 3.12 -3.37 -4.08
C LEU A 45 3.05 -4.84 -4.53
N LEU A 46 2.24 -5.15 -5.55
CA LEU A 46 2.19 -6.50 -6.13
C LEU A 46 3.55 -6.95 -6.69
N LYS A 47 4.31 -6.05 -7.33
CA LYS A 47 5.69 -6.34 -7.76
C LYS A 47 6.58 -6.70 -6.58
N HIS A 48 6.48 -5.96 -5.47
CA HIS A 48 7.25 -6.23 -4.26
C HIS A 48 6.83 -7.52 -3.54
N LYS A 49 5.52 -7.84 -3.52
CA LYS A 49 5.00 -9.12 -3.02
C LYS A 49 5.57 -10.32 -3.77
N LYS A 50 5.80 -10.19 -5.08
CA LYS A 50 6.45 -11.26 -5.87
C LYS A 50 7.88 -11.54 -5.41
N PHE A 51 8.65 -10.54 -4.97
CA PHE A 51 9.99 -10.77 -4.43
C PHE A 51 9.93 -11.56 -3.13
N LEU A 52 9.01 -11.21 -2.22
CA LEU A 52 8.80 -11.98 -0.98
C LEU A 52 8.35 -13.42 -1.27
N ALA A 53 7.43 -13.62 -2.21
CA ALA A 53 6.98 -14.96 -2.57
C ALA A 53 8.12 -15.82 -3.14
N LYS A 54 8.96 -15.24 -4.01
CA LYS A 54 10.16 -15.90 -4.52
C LYS A 54 11.17 -16.22 -3.41
N ALA A 55 11.39 -15.29 -2.47
CA ALA A 55 12.27 -15.53 -1.33
C ALA A 55 11.77 -16.71 -0.50
N ARG A 56 10.48 -16.80 -0.21
CA ARG A 56 9.89 -17.94 0.51
C ARG A 56 10.05 -19.26 -0.22
N ALA A 57 9.85 -19.29 -1.54
CA ALA A 57 10.11 -20.48 -2.35
C ALA A 57 11.57 -20.95 -2.25
N PHE A 58 12.53 -20.02 -2.25
CA PHE A 58 13.94 -20.36 -2.03
C PHE A 58 14.23 -20.82 -0.60
N MET A 59 13.55 -20.28 0.41
CA MET A 59 13.67 -20.75 1.80
C MET A 59 13.16 -22.19 1.94
N GLU A 60 12.06 -22.54 1.27
CA GLU A 60 11.53 -23.91 1.24
C GLU A 60 12.49 -24.89 0.54
N GLN A 61 13.19 -24.43 -0.49
CA GLN A 61 14.21 -25.21 -1.22
C GLN A 61 15.58 -25.25 -0.51
N GLY A 62 15.74 -24.56 0.62
CA GLY A 62 17.01 -24.46 1.33
C GLY A 62 18.06 -23.57 0.66
N GLN A 63 17.68 -22.75 -0.33
CA GLN A 63 18.59 -21.85 -1.06
C GLN A 63 18.66 -20.46 -0.40
N TYR A 64 19.17 -20.42 0.83
CA TYR A 64 19.10 -19.22 1.68
C TYR A 64 19.93 -18.04 1.18
N GLN A 65 21.07 -18.28 0.51
CA GLN A 65 21.90 -17.21 -0.06
C GLN A 65 21.12 -16.36 -1.07
N GLN A 66 20.20 -16.96 -1.82
CA GLN A 66 19.38 -16.27 -2.82
C GLN A 66 18.23 -15.49 -2.19
N CYS A 67 17.87 -15.78 -0.94
CA CYS A 67 16.73 -15.16 -0.26
C CYS A 67 17.01 -13.71 0.13
N TYR A 68 18.18 -13.42 0.69
CA TYR A 68 18.52 -12.08 1.21
C TYR A 68 18.36 -10.93 0.20
N PRO A 69 18.92 -10.99 -1.03
CA PRO A 69 18.72 -9.92 -2.00
C PRO A 69 17.24 -9.76 -2.39
N LEU A 70 16.46 -10.84 -2.41
CA LEU A 70 15.03 -10.79 -2.72
C LEU A 70 14.23 -10.16 -1.57
N LEU A 71 14.55 -10.49 -0.31
CA LEU A 71 13.94 -9.89 0.86
C LEU A 71 14.24 -8.38 0.93
N GLN A 72 15.47 -7.97 0.61
CA GLN A 72 15.84 -6.56 0.51
C GLN A 72 15.00 -5.84 -0.57
N GLN A 73 14.86 -6.44 -1.76
CA GLN A 73 14.04 -5.89 -2.85
C GLN A 73 12.54 -5.91 -2.56
N ALA A 74 12.08 -6.74 -1.62
CA ALA A 74 10.67 -6.82 -1.26
C ALA A 74 10.19 -5.58 -0.48
N PHE A 75 11.07 -4.77 0.12
CA PHE A 75 10.65 -3.56 0.82
C PHE A 75 10.08 -2.50 -0.14
N TYR A 76 8.83 -2.11 0.11
CA TYR A 76 8.18 -1.01 -0.60
C TYR A 76 8.43 0.32 0.13
N LEU A 77 9.29 1.17 -0.41
CA LEU A 77 9.71 2.41 0.27
C LEU A 77 9.07 3.68 -0.30
N ARG A 78 8.21 3.58 -1.31
CA ARG A 78 7.56 4.76 -1.89
C ARG A 78 6.52 5.34 -0.94
N GLN A 79 6.30 6.66 -1.02
CA GLN A 79 5.24 7.34 -0.28
C GLN A 79 3.86 6.86 -0.77
N ILE A 80 2.96 6.57 0.17
CA ILE A 80 1.58 6.14 -0.08
C ILE A 80 0.68 7.38 -0.06
N LYS A 81 -0.10 7.58 -1.11
CA LYS A 81 -0.99 8.73 -1.33
C LYS A 81 -2.44 8.33 -1.58
N SER A 82 -2.72 7.04 -1.76
CA SER A 82 -4.06 6.57 -2.14
C SER A 82 -5.06 6.51 -0.97
N SER A 83 -4.81 5.66 0.02
CA SER A 83 -5.75 5.39 1.13
C SER A 83 -5.06 4.85 2.37
N GLU A 84 -5.73 4.98 3.51
CA GLU A 84 -5.28 4.38 4.78
C GLU A 84 -5.21 2.85 4.69
N SER A 85 -6.16 2.22 3.99
CA SER A 85 -6.13 0.78 3.74
C SER A 85 -4.87 0.34 2.97
N MET A 86 -4.35 1.19 2.08
CA MET A 86 -3.10 0.92 1.38
C MET A 86 -1.89 1.04 2.32
N VAL A 87 -1.89 2.01 3.24
CA VAL A 87 -0.87 2.15 4.29
C VAL A 87 -0.80 0.89 5.13
N GLN A 88 -1.94 0.40 5.61
CA GLN A 88 -2.02 -0.81 6.41
C GLN A 88 -1.51 -2.05 5.65
N ARG A 89 -1.91 -2.21 4.38
CA ARG A 89 -1.42 -3.32 3.53
C ARG A 89 0.10 -3.30 3.30
N VAL A 90 0.70 -2.10 3.21
CA VAL A 90 2.15 -1.96 3.08
C VAL A 90 2.84 -2.30 4.41
N LEU A 91 2.29 -1.85 5.53
CA LEU A 91 2.79 -2.20 6.87
C LEU A 91 2.77 -3.72 7.08
N GLU A 92 1.64 -4.37 6.82
CA GLU A 92 1.51 -5.84 6.89
C GLU A 92 2.53 -6.55 5.99
N HIS A 93 2.77 -6.02 4.79
CA HIS A 93 3.77 -6.54 3.87
C HIS A 93 5.19 -6.39 4.43
N HIS A 94 5.54 -5.24 5.01
CA HIS A 94 6.84 -5.06 5.65
C HIS A 94 7.04 -5.98 6.86
N LEU A 95 6.03 -6.13 7.72
CA LEU A 95 6.06 -7.08 8.84
C LEU A 95 6.23 -8.53 8.37
N ALA A 96 5.58 -8.90 7.27
CA ALA A 96 5.75 -10.21 6.65
C ALA A 96 7.17 -10.45 6.09
N ILE A 97 7.87 -9.39 5.65
CA ILE A 97 9.29 -9.48 5.27
C ILE A 97 10.16 -9.65 6.52
N LEU A 98 9.95 -8.86 7.57
CA LEU A 98 10.72 -8.95 8.81
C LEU A 98 10.56 -10.32 9.47
N SER A 99 9.35 -10.86 9.49
CA SER A 99 9.08 -12.24 9.92
C SER A 99 9.86 -13.26 9.09
N ALA A 100 9.94 -13.10 7.76
CA ALA A 100 10.74 -13.99 6.92
C ALA A 100 12.25 -13.87 7.20
N VAL A 101 12.76 -12.66 7.49
CA VAL A 101 14.15 -12.44 7.90
C VAL A 101 14.45 -13.13 9.22
N LEU A 102 13.54 -13.06 10.20
CA LEU A 102 13.66 -13.76 11.48
C LEU A 102 13.73 -15.27 11.30
N THR A 103 12.78 -15.86 10.57
CA THR A 103 12.79 -17.31 10.27
C THR A 103 14.08 -17.75 9.57
N LEU A 104 14.66 -16.89 8.74
CA LEU A 104 15.93 -17.18 8.08
C LEU A 104 17.09 -17.13 9.10
N SER A 105 17.10 -16.16 10.01
CA SER A 105 18.13 -16.04 11.06
C SER A 105 18.11 -17.17 12.09
N GLU A 106 16.97 -17.82 12.30
CA GLU A 106 16.89 -19.02 13.16
C GLU A 106 17.66 -20.21 12.55
N ARG A 107 17.69 -20.29 11.21
CA ARG A 107 18.41 -21.35 10.49
C ARG A 107 19.88 -21.01 10.25
N TYR A 108 20.20 -19.72 10.09
CA TYR A 108 21.55 -19.20 9.93
C TYR A 108 21.77 -18.13 10.99
N PRO A 109 22.51 -18.42 12.09
CA PRO A 109 22.67 -17.50 13.20
C PRO A 109 23.47 -16.28 12.76
N VAL A 110 22.74 -15.31 12.22
CA VAL A 110 23.25 -14.02 11.79
C VAL A 110 22.73 -12.98 12.78
N PRO A 111 23.60 -12.13 13.34
CA PRO A 111 23.16 -11.13 14.30
C PRO A 111 22.23 -10.12 13.62
N LEU A 112 20.96 -10.10 14.06
CA LEU A 112 19.94 -9.16 13.60
C LEU A 112 19.86 -7.92 14.51
N SER A 113 21.02 -7.31 14.81
CA SER A 113 21.14 -6.28 15.85
C SER A 113 20.30 -5.02 15.59
N ASN A 114 20.05 -4.68 14.33
CA ASN A 114 19.26 -3.50 13.96
C ASN A 114 17.82 -3.82 13.50
N LEU A 115 17.36 -5.06 13.64
CA LEU A 115 15.99 -5.43 13.27
C LEU A 115 14.91 -4.68 14.06
N PRO A 116 15.02 -4.49 15.40
CA PRO A 116 14.03 -3.73 16.15
C PRO A 116 13.91 -2.27 15.67
N MET A 117 15.03 -1.65 15.31
CA MET A 117 15.06 -0.29 14.76
C MET A 117 14.34 -0.23 13.40
N ILE A 118 14.52 -1.23 12.54
CA ILE A 118 13.83 -1.31 11.23
C ILE A 118 12.32 -1.46 11.44
N GLU A 119 11.89 -2.30 12.37
CA GLU A 119 10.48 -2.47 12.71
C GLU A 119 9.86 -1.14 13.17
N GLU A 120 10.52 -0.45 14.10
CA GLU A 120 10.09 0.87 14.59
C GLU A 120 9.98 1.88 13.44
N LEU A 121 10.99 1.96 12.57
CA LEU A 121 11.00 2.86 11.42
C LEU A 121 9.85 2.59 10.45
N VAL A 122 9.49 1.33 10.23
CA VAL A 122 8.34 0.92 9.40
C VAL A 122 7.02 1.31 10.05
N GLN A 123 6.87 1.14 11.37
CA GLN A 123 5.67 1.58 12.10
C GLN A 123 5.52 3.11 12.08
N ILE A 124 6.61 3.84 12.33
CA ILE A 124 6.66 5.31 12.21
C ILE A 124 6.26 5.74 10.80
N ARG A 125 6.77 5.05 9.77
CA ARG A 125 6.43 5.35 8.37
C ARG A 125 4.92 5.24 8.14
N ALA A 126 4.29 4.17 8.62
CA ALA A 126 2.86 3.97 8.49
C ALA A 126 2.06 5.08 9.18
N ALA A 127 2.45 5.44 10.42
CA ALA A 127 1.82 6.53 11.16
C ALA A 127 1.95 7.90 10.46
N LEU A 128 3.12 8.20 9.87
CA LEU A 128 3.35 9.42 9.09
C LEU A 128 2.49 9.45 7.81
N CYS A 129 2.41 8.34 7.08
CA CYS A 129 1.57 8.24 5.88
C CYS A 129 0.09 8.42 6.21
N LYS A 130 -0.38 7.82 7.30
CA LYS A 130 -1.76 8.00 7.79
C LYS A 130 -2.04 9.46 8.15
N SER A 131 -1.14 10.09 8.91
CA SER A 131 -1.24 11.50 9.28
C SER A 131 -1.30 12.43 8.06
N TYR A 132 -0.52 12.11 7.01
CA TYR A 132 -0.55 12.84 5.75
C TYR A 132 -1.91 12.73 5.03
N LEU A 133 -2.49 11.52 4.98
CA LEU A 133 -3.81 11.31 4.38
C LEU A 133 -4.92 12.01 5.17
N ASP A 134 -4.86 11.95 6.50
CA ASP A 134 -5.83 12.61 7.39
C ASP A 134 -5.78 14.13 7.25
N ALA A 135 -4.59 14.72 7.10
CA ALA A 135 -4.43 16.14 6.80
C ALA A 135 -5.12 16.51 5.48
N ALA A 136 -4.91 15.71 4.42
CA ALA A 136 -5.55 15.93 3.12
C ALA A 136 -7.09 15.79 3.17
N LEU A 137 -7.61 14.84 3.94
CA LEU A 137 -9.06 14.67 4.15
C LEU A 137 -9.67 15.82 4.94
N THR A 138 -8.95 16.35 5.93
CA THR A 138 -9.41 17.49 6.74
C THR A 138 -9.62 18.73 5.87
N VAL A 139 -8.69 19.00 4.96
CA VAL A 139 -8.82 20.11 3.98
C VAL A 139 -10.06 19.94 3.11
N LYS A 140 -10.31 18.72 2.59
CA LYS A 140 -11.50 18.44 1.78
C LYS A 140 -12.80 18.62 2.59
N LYS A 141 -12.84 18.13 3.83
CA LYS A 141 -14.02 18.28 4.72
C LYS A 141 -14.32 19.76 5.02
N LEU A 142 -13.29 20.57 5.26
CA LEU A 142 -13.45 22.01 5.47
C LEU A 142 -14.00 22.71 4.22
N ALA A 143 -13.49 22.35 3.04
CA ALA A 143 -13.99 22.90 1.78
C ALA A 143 -15.48 22.56 1.55
N ILE A 144 -15.89 21.31 1.82
CA ILE A 144 -17.28 20.88 1.72
C ILE A 144 -18.17 21.64 2.71
N LYS A 145 -17.78 21.71 3.99
CA LYS A 145 -18.54 22.42 5.03
C LYS A 145 -18.74 23.90 4.70
N ASN A 146 -17.73 24.56 4.15
CA ASN A 146 -17.85 25.96 3.71
C ASN A 146 -18.85 26.09 2.57
N ALA A 147 -18.83 25.18 1.59
CA ALA A 147 -19.79 25.16 0.48
C ALA A 147 -21.24 24.92 0.97
N GLU A 148 -21.45 23.98 1.89
CA GLU A 148 -22.78 23.67 2.47
C GLU A 148 -23.35 24.83 3.29
N SER A 149 -22.50 25.57 4.01
CA SER A 149 -22.91 26.72 4.82
C SER A 149 -23.29 27.98 4.03
N GLY A 150 -23.29 27.92 2.69
CA GLY A 150 -23.57 29.07 1.81
C GLY A 150 -22.53 30.20 1.88
N ARG A 151 -21.46 30.03 2.67
CA ARG A 151 -20.34 30.96 2.75
C ARG A 151 -19.52 30.82 1.47
N LYS A 152 -19.74 31.75 0.53
CA LYS A 152 -18.89 31.94 -0.67
C LYS A 152 -17.45 32.34 -0.35
N SER A 153 -17.10 32.58 0.92
CA SER A 153 -15.74 32.93 1.31
C SER A 153 -14.83 31.71 1.20
N ALA A 154 -13.84 31.80 0.30
CA ALA A 154 -12.70 30.89 0.28
C ALA A 154 -12.14 30.70 1.71
N SER A 155 -11.68 29.48 2.02
CA SER A 155 -11.04 29.18 3.30
C SER A 155 -10.04 30.29 3.68
N PRO A 156 -9.98 30.71 4.96
CA PRO A 156 -9.09 31.80 5.37
C PRO A 156 -7.65 31.53 4.91
N LYS A 157 -6.97 32.55 4.36
CA LYS A 157 -5.60 32.41 3.82
C LYS A 157 -4.63 31.80 4.84
N TRP A 158 -4.77 32.17 6.13
CA TRP A 158 -3.96 31.62 7.21
C TRP A 158 -4.16 30.11 7.38
N ALA A 159 -5.39 29.60 7.20
CA ALA A 159 -5.70 28.18 7.34
C ALA A 159 -5.08 27.39 6.19
N ILE A 160 -5.20 27.89 4.95
CA ILE A 160 -4.57 27.29 3.77
C ILE A 160 -3.05 27.20 3.96
N HIS A 161 -2.42 28.28 4.42
CA HIS A 161 -0.98 28.31 4.69
C HIS A 161 -0.59 27.30 5.79
N ALA A 162 -1.30 27.28 6.92
CA ALA A 162 -1.04 26.34 8.01
C ALA A 162 -1.18 24.87 7.55
N PHE A 163 -2.16 24.56 6.70
CA PHE A 163 -2.29 23.23 6.13
C PHE A 163 -1.16 22.89 5.15
N SER A 164 -0.77 23.82 4.26
CA SER A 164 0.35 23.61 3.33
C SER A 164 1.64 23.31 4.09
N GLN A 165 1.95 24.15 5.08
CA GLN A 165 3.14 24.00 5.92
C GLN A 165 3.12 22.65 6.66
N LYS A 166 1.99 22.24 7.23
CA LYS A 166 1.85 20.93 7.89
C LYS A 166 2.04 19.77 6.90
N THR A 167 1.50 19.88 5.68
CA THR A 167 1.68 18.83 4.67
C THR A 167 3.12 18.73 4.19
N GLU A 168 3.81 19.86 4.03
CA GLU A 168 5.24 19.91 3.67
C GLU A 168 6.10 19.30 4.77
N GLU A 169 5.86 19.66 6.03
CA GLU A 169 6.55 19.08 7.18
C GLU A 169 6.36 17.55 7.26
N LEU A 170 5.14 17.06 7.00
CA LEU A 170 4.88 15.62 6.96
C LEU A 170 5.61 14.94 5.80
N ILE A 171 5.67 15.55 4.62
CA ILE A 171 6.42 15.01 3.47
C ILE A 171 7.91 14.94 3.81
N GLU A 172 8.47 15.98 4.41
CA GLU A 172 9.87 16.00 4.85
C GLU A 172 10.15 14.88 5.86
N LYS A 173 9.30 14.72 6.88
CA LYS A 173 9.40 13.63 7.86
C LYS A 173 9.33 12.24 7.20
N ILE A 174 8.44 12.04 6.23
CA ILE A 174 8.33 10.79 5.47
C ILE A 174 9.62 10.51 4.67
N ASN A 175 10.22 11.54 4.07
CA ASN A 175 11.46 11.42 3.30
C ASN A 175 12.66 11.13 4.21
N THR A 176 12.76 11.80 5.35
CA THR A 176 13.81 11.55 6.35
C THR A 176 13.71 10.12 6.88
N ASN A 177 12.50 9.69 7.27
CA ASN A 177 12.26 8.30 7.67
C ASN A 177 12.61 7.30 6.56
N GLN A 178 12.32 7.62 5.29
CA GLN A 178 12.71 6.76 4.17
C GLN A 178 14.23 6.57 4.10
N LYS A 179 15.00 7.65 4.18
CA LYS A 179 16.47 7.59 4.14
C LYS A 179 17.04 6.81 5.32
N SER A 180 16.49 7.00 6.52
CA SER A 180 16.87 6.22 7.71
C SER A 180 16.59 4.74 7.52
N LEU A 181 15.40 4.40 7.01
CA LEU A 181 15.02 3.02 6.73
C LEU A 181 15.90 2.39 5.65
N GLU A 182 16.21 3.11 4.57
CA GLU A 182 17.15 2.65 3.53
C GLU A 182 18.54 2.35 4.11
N SER A 183 19.06 3.26 4.94
CA SER A 183 20.36 3.09 5.59
C SER A 183 20.39 1.86 6.50
N GLU A 184 19.36 1.68 7.35
CA GLU A 184 19.28 0.53 8.26
C GLU A 184 19.07 -0.79 7.52
N LEU A 185 18.27 -0.80 6.45
CA LEU A 185 18.13 -1.98 5.58
C LEU A 185 19.46 -2.34 4.92
N ILE A 186 20.23 -1.36 4.44
CA ILE A 186 21.56 -1.61 3.87
C ILE A 186 22.49 -2.23 4.92
N LYS A 187 22.54 -1.69 6.14
CA LYS A 187 23.34 -2.24 7.25
C LYS A 187 22.94 -3.66 7.60
N LEU A 188 21.64 -3.94 7.69
CA LEU A 188 21.12 -5.28 7.98
C LEU A 188 21.59 -6.27 6.91
N PHE A 189 21.30 -5.99 5.64
CA PHE A 189 21.59 -6.94 4.56
C PHE A 189 23.08 -7.01 4.19
N SER A 190 23.89 -5.99 4.46
CA SER A 190 25.34 -6.08 4.32
C SER A 190 25.98 -6.93 5.42
N GLY A 191 25.52 -6.77 6.66
CA GLY A 191 25.92 -7.62 7.79
C GLY A 191 25.62 -9.09 7.52
N ILE A 192 24.42 -9.38 7.00
CA ILE A 192 24.03 -10.75 6.66
C ILE A 192 24.89 -11.36 5.55
N LYS A 193 25.17 -10.62 4.47
CA LYS A 193 26.05 -11.11 3.40
C LYS A 193 27.46 -11.43 3.89
N HIS A 194 28.00 -10.61 4.79
CA HIS A 194 29.32 -10.84 5.36
C HIS A 194 29.36 -12.11 6.22
N SER A 195 28.37 -12.31 7.09
CA SER A 195 28.25 -13.51 7.92
C SER A 195 28.02 -14.79 7.11
N ALA A 196 27.20 -14.74 6.06
CA ALA A 196 26.93 -15.91 5.21
C ALA A 196 28.22 -16.41 4.50
N ASN A 197 29.04 -15.49 3.99
CA ASN A 197 30.31 -15.84 3.35
C ASN A 197 31.31 -16.46 4.34
N LEU A 198 31.30 -16.03 5.61
CA LEU A 198 32.19 -16.59 6.64
C LEU A 198 31.78 -18.02 7.05
N SER A 199 30.47 -18.32 7.08
CA SER A 199 29.98 -19.66 7.43
C SER A 199 30.26 -20.74 6.38
N GLU A 200 30.43 -20.37 5.10
CA GLU A 200 30.71 -21.31 4.00
C GLU A 200 32.18 -21.75 3.97
N VAL A 201 33.07 -21.06 4.69
CA VAL A 201 34.52 -21.34 4.76
C VAL A 201 34.86 -22.39 5.84
N THR A 202 33.87 -23.04 6.45
CA THR A 202 34.10 -23.97 7.57
C THR A 202 34.50 -25.38 7.07
N TYR A 203 35.81 -25.54 6.87
CA TYR A 203 36.69 -26.72 6.91
C TYR A 203 36.50 -27.90 5.91
N HIS A 204 37.54 -28.07 5.08
CA HIS A 204 38.01 -29.37 4.56
C HIS A 204 38.45 -30.30 5.69
#